data_AF-A0A5J5DAX9-F1
#
_entry.id   AF-A0A5J5DAX9-F1
#
_cell.length_a   1.000
_cell.length_b   1.000
_cell.length_c   1.000
_cell.angle_alpha   90.00
_cell.angle_beta   90.00
_cell.angle_gamma   90.00
#
_symmetry.space_group_name_H-M   'P 1'
#
loop_
_entity.id
_entity.type
_entity.pdbx_description
1 polymer ?
#
loop_
_entity_poly.entity_id
_entity_poly.type
_entity_poly.pdbx_seq_one_letter_code
_entity_poly.pdbx_strand_id
1 'polypeptide(L)'
;MNCQNKIAGAHRMKDNTQAAAIIRPAILVLRQMKLRYSIPNSITYSSKTHSGPFLSQMRNSGRGQEKRFSNFKGAEMYLTLPVPQLTDIKIRSKLLFKSQKDFLSQPKKKMGCTLSTDDKAAQERSKMIDRNLRDDGEKAAREVKLLLLGAGESGKSTIVKQMKIIHEAGYSEEECKQYKAVVYSNTIQSIIAIIRAMGRLKIDFADPARADDARQLFVLAGSAEEGFMTVELAGVIQRLWKDGGVEACFSRSREYQLNDSAAYYLNDLDRISHSAYVPTQQDVLRTRVKTTGIVETHFTFKDLHFKMFDVGGQRSERKKWIHCFEGVTAIIFCVALSDYDLVLAEDEEMNRMHESMKLFDSICNNKWFTDTSIILFLNKKDLFEEKIKKSPLTICYPEYAGSNTYEEAAAYIQCQFEDLNKRKDTKEIYTHFTCATDTKNVQFVFDAVTDVIIKNNLKDCSLVAGLPSDFIQGDFDWRELHGPC
;
A
#
# COMPACT_ATOMS: atom_id res chain seq x y z
N MET A 1 -0.19 -77.69 -33.68
CA MET A 1 -0.45 -78.69 -32.62
C MET A 1 -1.15 -78.00 -31.46
N ASN A 2 -2.43 -78.32 -31.24
CA ASN A 2 -3.24 -78.37 -30.00
C ASN A 2 -3.02 -77.27 -28.92
N CYS A 3 -4.01 -76.57 -28.33
CA CYS A 3 -5.45 -76.78 -28.08
C CYS A 3 -6.12 -75.40 -27.87
N GLN A 4 -7.24 -75.07 -28.53
CA GLN A 4 -8.64 -75.15 -28.04
C GLN A 4 -9.04 -74.34 -26.78
N ASN A 5 -9.96 -73.38 -27.01
CA ASN A 5 -11.04 -72.85 -26.14
C ASN A 5 -10.62 -71.98 -24.91
N LYS A 6 -11.10 -70.75 -24.67
CA LYS A 6 -12.41 -70.11 -24.89
C LYS A 6 -12.30 -68.59 -25.09
N ILE A 7 -13.15 -68.09 -25.98
CA ILE A 7 -13.47 -66.68 -26.25
C ILE A 7 -14.52 -66.19 -25.24
N ALA A 8 -14.36 -64.96 -24.73
CA ALA A 8 -15.38 -63.89 -24.68
C ALA A 8 -15.27 -63.00 -23.42
N GLY A 9 -14.95 -61.71 -23.62
CA GLY A 9 -15.29 -60.64 -22.66
C GLY A 9 -14.13 -59.86 -22.06
N ALA A 10 -13.43 -59.02 -22.84
CA ALA A 10 -12.54 -57.99 -22.30
C ALA A 10 -12.34 -56.83 -23.28
N HIS A 11 -13.33 -55.93 -23.39
CA HIS A 11 -13.11 -54.58 -23.91
C HIS A 11 -14.12 -53.61 -23.29
N ARG A 12 -13.74 -52.96 -22.18
CA ARG A 12 -14.03 -51.55 -21.80
C ARG A 12 -13.71 -51.31 -20.32
N MET A 13 -13.27 -50.10 -20.02
CA MET A 13 -12.86 -49.53 -18.71
C MET A 13 -11.36 -49.60 -18.39
N LYS A 14 -10.57 -48.81 -19.13
CA LYS A 14 -9.50 -48.00 -18.52
C LYS A 14 -10.05 -46.58 -18.45
N ASP A 15 -10.18 -46.03 -17.24
CA ASP A 15 -10.17 -44.60 -16.90
C ASP A 15 -10.75 -44.42 -15.48
N ASN A 16 -9.92 -44.60 -14.44
CA ASN A 16 -10.17 -43.99 -13.12
C ASN A 16 -8.99 -44.11 -12.14
N THR A 17 -7.77 -43.76 -12.57
CA THR A 17 -6.58 -43.87 -11.69
C THR A 17 -5.79 -42.57 -11.48
N GLN A 18 -6.27 -41.41 -11.93
CA GLN A 18 -5.59 -40.12 -11.70
C GLN A 18 -6.17 -39.25 -10.56
N ALA A 19 -7.40 -39.49 -10.09
CA ALA A 19 -8.00 -38.70 -8.99
C ALA A 19 -7.45 -39.03 -7.59
N ALA A 20 -6.76 -40.17 -7.41
CA ALA A 20 -6.28 -40.63 -6.11
C ALA A 20 -4.93 -40.03 -5.68
N ALA A 21 -4.20 -39.34 -6.57
CA ALA A 21 -2.87 -38.79 -6.28
C ALA A 21 -2.88 -37.39 -5.65
N ILE A 22 -3.97 -36.62 -5.79
CA ILE A 22 -4.05 -35.21 -5.34
C ILE A 22 -4.65 -35.08 -3.92
N ILE A 23 -5.39 -36.07 -3.43
CA ILE A 23 -6.13 -35.97 -2.16
C ILE A 23 -5.28 -36.38 -0.94
N ARG A 24 -4.24 -37.22 -1.12
CA ARG A 24 -3.41 -37.72 -0.01
C ARG A 24 -2.48 -36.68 0.65
N PRO A 25 -1.87 -35.71 -0.07
CA PRO A 25 -1.05 -34.68 0.58
C PRO A 25 -1.87 -33.68 1.40
N ALA A 26 -3.07 -33.30 0.92
CA ALA A 26 -3.94 -32.31 1.58
C ALA A 26 -4.50 -32.79 2.93
N ILE A 27 -4.77 -34.09 3.07
CA ILE A 27 -5.22 -34.69 4.34
C ILE A 27 -4.08 -34.76 5.37
N LEU A 28 -2.82 -34.89 4.92
CA LEU A 28 -1.66 -34.93 5.81
C LEU A 28 -1.36 -33.54 6.41
N VAL A 29 -1.51 -32.47 5.62
CA VAL A 29 -1.35 -31.08 6.06
C VAL A 29 -2.43 -30.69 7.08
N LEU A 30 -3.69 -31.08 6.85
CA LEU A 30 -4.79 -30.86 7.80
C LEU A 30 -4.64 -31.65 9.10
N ARG A 31 -3.99 -32.83 9.07
CA ARG A 31 -3.65 -33.59 10.28
C ARG A 31 -2.48 -33.00 11.06
N GLN A 32 -1.48 -32.41 10.40
CA GLN A 32 -0.38 -31.74 11.08
C GLN A 32 -0.80 -30.39 11.72
N MET A 33 -1.74 -29.66 11.11
CA MET A 33 -2.28 -28.42 11.70
C MET A 33 -3.13 -28.67 12.96
N LYS A 34 -3.81 -29.82 13.06
CA LYS A 34 -4.61 -30.19 14.25
C LYS A 34 -3.78 -30.63 15.46
N LEU A 35 -2.48 -30.92 15.29
CA LEU A 35 -1.59 -31.35 16.38
C LEU A 35 -0.78 -30.21 17.02
N ARG A 36 -0.83 -28.98 16.48
CA ARG A 36 -0.10 -27.81 17.04
C ARG A 36 -0.97 -26.83 17.85
N TYR A 37 -2.27 -27.04 17.93
CA TYR A 37 -3.17 -26.26 18.79
C TYR A 37 -3.88 -27.17 19.79
N SER A 38 -3.12 -27.74 20.72
CA SER A 38 -3.63 -28.29 21.98
C SER A 38 -3.14 -27.41 23.12
N ILE A 39 -4.03 -26.56 23.64
CA ILE A 39 -3.88 -25.93 24.96
C ILE A 39 -4.46 -26.92 25.99
N PRO A 40 -3.74 -27.29 27.05
CA PRO A 40 -4.25 -28.21 28.05
C PRO A 40 -5.11 -27.46 29.09
N ASN A 41 -6.39 -27.85 29.20
CA ASN A 41 -7.24 -27.49 30.32
C ASN A 41 -7.13 -28.56 31.41
N SER A 42 -6.37 -28.27 32.46
CA SER A 42 -6.62 -28.78 33.80
C SER A 42 -5.71 -28.06 34.79
N ILE A 43 -6.26 -27.32 35.75
CA ILE A 43 -5.86 -27.33 37.16
C ILE A 43 -6.97 -26.68 37.99
N THR A 44 -7.26 -27.36 39.08
CA THR A 44 -8.25 -27.19 40.14
C THR A 44 -8.16 -25.87 40.93
N TYR A 45 -9.33 -25.33 41.32
CA TYR A 45 -9.45 -24.27 42.32
C TYR A 45 -9.12 -24.81 43.73
N SER A 46 -8.24 -24.10 44.46
CA SER A 46 -8.10 -24.19 45.91
C SER A 46 -8.00 -22.79 46.48
N SER A 47 -8.98 -22.45 47.32
CA SER A 47 -9.06 -21.23 48.11
C SER A 47 -8.01 -21.21 49.21
N LYS A 48 -7.26 -20.11 49.37
CA LYS A 48 -6.72 -19.70 50.67
C LYS A 48 -6.46 -18.19 50.71
N THR A 49 -7.13 -17.58 51.66
CA THR A 49 -6.96 -16.22 52.19
C THR A 49 -5.58 -16.02 52.81
N HIS A 50 -4.95 -14.87 52.58
CA HIS A 50 -4.13 -14.19 53.60
C HIS A 50 -4.00 -12.70 53.29
N SER A 51 -3.65 -11.97 54.35
CA SER A 51 -4.04 -10.61 54.71
C SER A 51 -2.85 -9.65 54.78
N GLY A 52 -3.03 -8.46 54.19
CA GLY A 52 -2.45 -7.17 54.63
C GLY A 52 -0.98 -6.86 54.30
N PRO A 53 -0.51 -5.63 54.61
CA PRO A 53 -1.11 -4.33 54.28
C PRO A 53 -0.07 -3.36 53.68
N PHE A 54 -0.47 -2.20 53.12
CA PHE A 54 0.18 -0.89 53.36
C PHE A 54 -0.55 0.27 52.63
N LEU A 55 -1.06 1.21 53.45
CA LEU A 55 -1.26 2.67 53.30
C LEU A 55 -1.76 3.25 51.95
N SER A 56 -2.96 3.84 51.80
CA SER A 56 -3.66 4.95 52.50
C SER A 56 -3.08 6.36 52.28
N GLN A 57 -3.75 7.17 51.46
CA GLN A 57 -3.97 8.63 51.49
C GLN A 57 -4.58 9.01 50.12
N MET A 58 -5.64 9.80 49.92
CA MET A 58 -6.41 10.73 50.74
C MET A 58 -7.92 10.62 50.44
N ARG A 59 -8.70 10.98 51.44
CA ARG A 59 -10.15 11.10 51.50
C ARG A 59 -10.61 12.50 51.07
N ASN A 60 -11.84 12.53 50.54
CA ASN A 60 -12.86 13.60 50.66
C ASN A 60 -12.56 14.93 49.94
N SER A 61 -13.48 15.63 49.29
CA SER A 61 -14.95 15.77 49.37
C SER A 61 -15.31 16.71 48.20
N GLY A 62 -16.46 16.73 47.52
CA GLY A 62 -17.85 16.37 47.80
C GLY A 62 -18.73 17.34 46.97
N ARG A 63 -20.03 17.01 46.82
CA ARG A 63 -21.10 17.69 46.04
C ARG A 63 -21.10 17.36 44.54
N GLY A 64 -22.19 16.99 43.88
CA GLY A 64 -23.58 16.83 44.28
C GLY A 64 -24.44 16.70 43.01
N GLN A 65 -25.48 15.86 43.13
CA GLN A 65 -26.72 15.81 42.36
C GLN A 65 -26.74 15.44 40.86
N GLU A 66 -27.50 14.36 40.63
CA GLU A 66 -28.25 14.03 39.43
C GLU A 66 -28.95 15.24 38.80
N LYS A 67 -28.76 15.44 37.49
CA LYS A 67 -29.82 15.92 36.60
C LYS A 67 -29.72 15.24 35.22
N ARG A 68 -30.88 14.68 34.85
CA ARG A 68 -31.38 14.33 33.52
C ARG A 68 -30.61 14.94 32.34
N PHE A 69 -30.23 14.09 31.40
CA PHE A 69 -30.29 14.42 29.98
C PHE A 69 -31.04 13.33 29.22
N SER A 70 -32.21 13.74 28.73
CA SER A 70 -32.98 13.10 27.67
C SER A 70 -32.48 13.57 26.31
N ASN A 71 -32.31 12.61 25.40
CA ASN A 71 -32.43 12.70 23.94
C ASN A 71 -31.53 13.69 23.18
N PHE A 72 -30.55 13.15 22.45
CA PHE A 72 -30.54 13.24 20.99
C PHE A 72 -29.98 11.93 20.41
N LYS A 73 -30.81 11.29 19.57
CA LYS A 73 -30.53 10.05 18.84
C LYS A 73 -29.66 10.39 17.62
N GLY A 74 -28.45 9.87 17.58
CA GLY A 74 -27.67 9.67 16.36
C GLY A 74 -27.78 8.20 15.95
N ALA A 75 -28.11 7.96 14.69
CA ALA A 75 -28.39 6.65 14.12
C ALA A 75 -27.09 5.83 13.92
N GLU A 76 -27.01 4.69 14.59
CA GLU A 76 -26.20 3.55 14.13
C GLU A 76 -27.14 2.42 13.75
N MET A 77 -27.13 2.08 12.47
CA MET A 77 -27.94 1.02 11.88
C MET A 77 -27.22 -0.32 12.08
N TYR A 78 -27.37 -0.93 13.26
CA TYR A 78 -27.01 -2.33 13.47
C TYR A 78 -28.21 -3.21 13.09
N LEU A 79 -28.12 -3.85 11.93
CA LEU A 79 -29.02 -4.96 11.58
C LEU A 79 -28.62 -6.20 12.38
N THR A 80 -29.36 -6.43 13.45
CA THR A 80 -29.48 -7.70 14.16
C THR A 80 -30.11 -8.74 13.23
N LEU A 81 -29.39 -9.83 12.95
CA LEU A 81 -29.94 -11.02 12.33
C LEU A 81 -30.14 -12.12 13.40
N PRO A 82 -31.28 -12.84 13.38
CA PRO A 82 -31.61 -13.85 14.38
C PRO A 82 -30.95 -15.19 14.08
N VAL A 83 -30.55 -15.88 15.14
CA VAL A 83 -30.15 -17.30 15.16
C VAL A 83 -31.39 -18.18 15.02
N PRO A 84 -31.35 -19.20 14.14
CA PRO A 84 -31.96 -20.48 14.53
C PRO A 84 -31.11 -21.71 14.18
N GLN A 85 -30.91 -22.50 15.24
CA GLN A 85 -31.20 -23.94 15.34
C GLN A 85 -30.42 -24.99 14.51
N LEU A 86 -29.57 -25.69 15.26
CA LEU A 86 -28.84 -26.93 14.99
C LEU A 86 -29.73 -28.18 14.84
N THR A 87 -30.70 -28.21 13.92
CA THR A 87 -31.56 -29.40 13.72
C THR A 87 -31.65 -29.95 12.28
N ASP A 88 -30.80 -29.51 11.34
CA ASP A 88 -30.93 -29.91 9.92
C ASP A 88 -29.75 -30.68 9.30
N ILE A 89 -28.92 -31.32 10.13
CA ILE A 89 -27.80 -32.18 9.67
C ILE A 89 -28.10 -33.68 9.82
N LYS A 90 -29.22 -34.07 10.45
CA LYS A 90 -29.64 -35.48 10.59
C LYS A 90 -30.73 -35.94 9.62
N ILE A 91 -31.28 -35.06 8.78
CA ILE A 91 -32.29 -35.41 7.78
C ILE A 91 -31.68 -35.54 6.37
N ARG A 92 -30.63 -34.77 6.04
CA ARG A 92 -29.95 -34.89 4.73
C ARG A 92 -29.09 -36.15 4.56
N SER A 93 -28.70 -36.85 5.63
CA SER A 93 -27.99 -38.14 5.50
C SER A 93 -28.92 -39.35 5.31
N LYS A 94 -30.23 -39.23 5.56
CA LYS A 94 -31.21 -40.30 5.30
C LYS A 94 -31.91 -40.20 3.94
N LEU A 95 -31.86 -39.05 3.27
CA LEU A 95 -32.35 -38.89 1.89
C LEU A 95 -31.30 -39.29 0.83
N LEU A 96 -30.01 -39.28 1.18
CA LEU A 96 -28.93 -39.73 0.29
C LEU A 96 -28.69 -41.26 0.28
N PHE A 97 -29.22 -42.01 1.26
CA PHE A 97 -29.11 -43.47 1.30
C PHE A 97 -30.35 -44.24 0.80
N LYS A 98 -31.45 -43.54 0.46
CA LYS A 98 -32.65 -44.17 -0.13
C LYS A 98 -32.70 -44.08 -1.66
N SER A 99 -31.85 -43.26 -2.28
CA SER A 99 -31.75 -43.14 -3.75
C SER A 99 -30.79 -44.15 -4.41
N GLN A 100 -30.07 -44.97 -3.63
CA GLN A 100 -29.05 -45.90 -4.18
C GLN A 100 -29.51 -47.37 -4.22
N LYS A 101 -30.74 -47.68 -3.77
CA LYS A 101 -31.32 -49.03 -3.83
C LYS A 101 -32.46 -49.22 -4.84
N ASP A 102 -33.00 -48.15 -5.42
CA ASP A 102 -34.05 -48.26 -6.46
C ASP A 102 -33.51 -48.26 -7.90
N PHE A 103 -32.18 -48.32 -8.09
CA PHE A 103 -31.55 -48.32 -9.41
C PHE A 103 -31.25 -49.73 -9.99
N LEU A 104 -31.71 -50.80 -9.34
CA LEU A 104 -31.44 -52.18 -9.79
C LEU A 104 -32.65 -52.99 -10.25
N SER A 105 -33.78 -52.34 -10.58
CA SER A 105 -34.85 -53.06 -11.29
C SER A 105 -35.80 -52.13 -12.06
N GLN A 106 -35.48 -51.76 -13.31
CA GLN A 106 -36.47 -51.36 -14.32
C GLN A 106 -36.01 -51.68 -15.76
N PRO A 107 -36.95 -51.98 -16.68
CA PRO A 107 -36.67 -52.69 -17.93
C PRO A 107 -36.06 -51.78 -19.00
N LYS A 108 -35.35 -52.40 -19.95
CA LYS A 108 -34.75 -51.77 -21.14
C LYS A 108 -35.71 -50.78 -21.81
N LYS A 109 -35.54 -49.48 -21.57
CA LYS A 109 -36.14 -48.40 -22.37
C LYS A 109 -35.14 -47.96 -23.43
N LYS A 110 -35.60 -48.00 -24.68
CA LYS A 110 -34.90 -47.65 -25.92
C LYS A 110 -34.18 -46.29 -25.78
N MET A 111 -32.93 -46.21 -26.25
CA MET A 111 -32.24 -44.96 -26.52
C MET A 111 -33.05 -44.16 -27.54
N GLY A 112 -33.78 -43.15 -27.07
CA GLY A 112 -34.37 -42.09 -27.87
C GLY A 112 -33.35 -40.97 -28.03
N CYS A 113 -32.97 -40.70 -29.28
CA CYS A 113 -32.04 -39.67 -29.69
C CYS A 113 -32.70 -38.28 -29.57
N THR A 114 -32.79 -37.74 -28.36
CA THR A 114 -33.12 -36.33 -28.12
C THR A 114 -32.39 -35.88 -26.86
N LEU A 115 -31.25 -35.20 -27.01
CA LEU A 115 -30.65 -34.41 -25.94
C LEU A 115 -31.76 -33.54 -25.35
N SER A 116 -32.01 -33.65 -24.04
CA SER A 116 -32.98 -32.80 -23.38
C SER A 116 -32.57 -31.34 -23.60
N THR A 117 -33.54 -30.44 -23.79
CA THR A 117 -33.27 -29.00 -23.97
C THR A 117 -32.41 -28.44 -22.83
N ASP A 118 -32.54 -29.01 -21.64
CA ASP A 118 -31.78 -28.65 -20.45
C ASP A 118 -30.30 -29.10 -20.53
N ASP A 119 -30.02 -30.26 -21.13
CA ASP A 119 -28.64 -30.73 -21.37
C ASP A 119 -27.93 -29.88 -22.44
N LYS A 120 -28.66 -29.44 -23.47
CA LYS A 120 -28.12 -28.50 -24.48
C LYS A 120 -27.84 -27.13 -23.86
N ALA A 121 -28.77 -26.60 -23.07
CA ALA A 121 -28.59 -25.33 -22.37
C ALA A 121 -27.45 -25.40 -21.33
N ALA A 122 -27.25 -26.55 -20.68
CA ALA A 122 -26.12 -26.77 -19.79
C ALA A 122 -24.79 -26.84 -20.54
N GLN A 123 -24.73 -27.50 -21.70
CA GLN A 123 -23.55 -27.52 -22.57
C GLN A 123 -23.21 -26.13 -23.12
N GLU A 124 -24.20 -25.33 -23.50
CA GLU A 124 -23.97 -23.94 -23.93
C GLU A 124 -23.46 -23.07 -22.79
N ARG A 125 -24.02 -23.19 -21.58
CA ARG A 125 -23.50 -22.51 -20.38
C ARG A 125 -22.06 -22.94 -20.07
N SER A 126 -21.74 -24.24 -20.15
CA SER A 126 -20.38 -24.74 -19.92
C SER A 126 -19.40 -24.17 -20.94
N LYS A 127 -19.77 -24.17 -22.23
CA LYS A 127 -18.94 -23.56 -23.30
C LYS A 127 -18.74 -22.06 -23.08
N MET A 128 -19.76 -21.35 -22.59
CA MET A 128 -19.65 -19.93 -22.26
C MET A 128 -18.72 -19.70 -21.07
N ILE A 129 -18.79 -20.55 -20.03
CA ILE A 129 -17.86 -20.51 -18.89
C ILE A 129 -16.43 -20.80 -19.35
N ASP A 130 -16.22 -21.84 -20.16
CA ASP A 130 -14.89 -22.19 -20.67
C ASP A 130 -14.29 -21.07 -21.53
N ARG A 131 -15.13 -20.40 -22.33
CA ARG A 131 -14.73 -19.22 -23.10
C ARG A 131 -14.32 -18.07 -22.18
N ASN A 132 -15.14 -17.76 -21.17
CA ASN A 132 -14.82 -16.70 -20.21
C ASN A 132 -13.53 -17.02 -19.44
N LEU A 133 -13.34 -18.27 -19.00
CA LEU A 133 -12.12 -18.71 -18.32
C LEU A 133 -10.87 -18.58 -19.21
N ARG A 134 -11.01 -18.86 -20.50
CA ARG A 134 -9.92 -18.66 -21.46
C ARG A 134 -9.61 -17.19 -21.66
N ASP A 135 -10.62 -16.36 -21.88
CA ASP A 135 -10.46 -14.92 -22.06
C ASP A 135 -9.87 -14.26 -20.80
N ASP A 136 -10.30 -14.70 -19.61
CA ASP A 136 -9.75 -14.25 -18.32
C ASP A 136 -8.31 -14.77 -18.12
N GLY A 137 -8.01 -15.99 -18.56
CA GLY A 137 -6.65 -16.54 -18.54
C GLY A 137 -5.69 -15.78 -19.46
N GLU A 138 -6.14 -15.39 -20.65
CA GLU A 138 -5.36 -14.58 -21.59
C GLU A 138 -5.14 -13.16 -21.06
N LYS A 139 -6.14 -12.55 -20.40
CA LYS A 139 -5.99 -11.27 -19.71
C LYS A 139 -5.03 -11.36 -18.52
N ALA A 140 -5.17 -12.40 -17.69
CA ALA A 140 -4.30 -12.63 -16.54
C ALA A 140 -2.84 -12.88 -16.96
N ALA A 141 -2.61 -13.49 -18.12
CA ALA A 141 -1.28 -13.69 -18.68
C ALA A 141 -0.59 -12.37 -19.12
N ARG A 142 -1.38 -11.31 -19.38
CA ARG A 142 -0.88 -9.97 -19.75
C ARG A 142 -0.97 -8.96 -18.59
N GLU A 143 -1.29 -9.45 -17.39
CA GLU A 143 -1.43 -8.63 -16.20
C GLU A 143 -0.08 -8.45 -15.51
N VAL A 144 0.34 -7.21 -15.34
CA VAL A 144 1.56 -6.84 -14.61
C VAL A 144 1.19 -6.33 -13.22
N LYS A 145 1.63 -7.04 -12.18
CA LYS A 145 1.37 -6.65 -10.79
C LYS A 145 2.55 -5.89 -10.23
N LEU A 146 2.35 -4.61 -9.93
CA LEU A 146 3.33 -3.72 -9.34
C LEU A 146 3.01 -3.47 -7.87
N LEU A 147 3.99 -3.69 -7.00
CA LEU A 147 3.85 -3.43 -5.57
C LEU A 147 4.67 -2.21 -5.16
N LEU A 148 4.02 -1.17 -4.65
CA LEU A 148 4.68 0.02 -4.12
C LEU A 148 5.01 -0.16 -2.64
N LEU A 149 6.30 -0.23 -2.30
CA LEU A 149 6.79 -0.35 -0.93
C LEU A 149 7.64 0.86 -0.54
N GLY A 150 7.86 1.03 0.76
CA GLY A 150 8.68 2.10 1.31
C GLY A 150 8.09 2.70 2.58
N ALA A 151 8.90 3.49 3.29
CA ALA A 151 8.51 4.12 4.54
C ALA A 151 7.30 5.05 4.39
N GLY A 152 6.71 5.47 5.52
CA GLY A 152 5.68 6.50 5.52
C GLY A 152 6.16 7.75 4.78
N GLU A 153 5.28 8.39 4.01
CA GLU A 153 5.58 9.66 3.33
C GLU A 153 6.68 9.62 2.25
N SER A 154 7.14 8.45 1.82
CA SER A 154 8.16 8.35 0.76
C SER A 154 7.67 8.70 -0.65
N GLY A 155 6.37 8.96 -0.83
CA GLY A 155 5.75 9.40 -2.09
C GLY A 155 5.03 8.30 -2.90
N LYS A 156 4.82 7.11 -2.33
CA LYS A 156 4.07 6.00 -2.97
C LYS A 156 2.71 6.43 -3.54
N SER A 157 1.85 7.00 -2.70
CA SER A 157 0.52 7.43 -3.13
C SER A 157 0.59 8.57 -4.14
N THR A 158 1.64 9.40 -4.13
CA THR A 158 1.87 10.42 -5.15
C THR A 158 2.18 9.79 -6.50
N ILE A 159 2.98 8.70 -6.53
CA ILE A 159 3.24 7.94 -7.76
C ILE A 159 1.96 7.30 -8.30
N VAL A 160 1.09 6.74 -7.44
CA VAL A 160 -0.22 6.23 -7.89
C VAL A 160 -1.07 7.33 -8.51
N LYS A 161 -1.13 8.50 -7.87
CA LYS A 161 -1.86 9.65 -8.42
C LYS A 161 -1.31 10.06 -9.79
N GLN A 162 0.01 9.98 -10.00
CA GLN A 162 0.62 10.24 -11.30
C GLN A 162 0.22 9.21 -12.36
N MET A 163 0.05 7.93 -12.02
CA MET A 163 -0.41 6.93 -12.99
C MET A 163 -1.77 7.29 -13.57
N LYS A 164 -2.67 7.84 -12.75
CA LYS A 164 -3.96 8.37 -13.22
C LYS A 164 -3.81 9.59 -14.14
N ILE A 165 -2.83 10.46 -13.88
CA ILE A 165 -2.57 11.63 -14.73
C ILE A 165 -1.96 11.23 -16.08
N ILE A 166 -1.03 10.27 -16.07
CA ILE A 166 -0.22 9.92 -17.25
C ILE A 166 -0.93 8.90 -18.15
N HIS A 167 -1.61 7.93 -17.56
CA HIS A 167 -2.16 6.77 -18.28
C HIS A 167 -3.70 6.71 -18.32
N GLU A 168 -4.38 7.65 -17.67
CA GLU A 168 -5.84 7.81 -17.77
C GLU A 168 -6.20 9.24 -18.24
N ALA A 169 -7.42 9.70 -17.94
CA ALA A 169 -7.89 11.05 -18.28
C ALA A 169 -7.43 12.12 -17.27
N GLY A 170 -6.58 11.77 -16.29
CA GLY A 170 -6.28 12.61 -15.15
C GLY A 170 -7.46 12.79 -14.21
N TYR A 171 -7.41 13.86 -13.40
CA TYR A 171 -8.48 14.20 -12.46
C TYR A 171 -9.49 15.15 -13.09
N SER A 172 -10.77 14.77 -13.06
CA SER A 172 -11.85 15.67 -13.50
C SER A 172 -12.03 16.85 -12.53
N GLU A 173 -12.73 17.89 -12.95
CA GLU A 173 -13.01 19.03 -12.08
C GLU A 173 -13.82 18.61 -10.84
N GLU A 174 -14.76 17.68 -10.99
CA GLU A 174 -15.56 17.10 -9.90
C GLU A 174 -14.69 16.32 -8.92
N GLU A 175 -13.73 15.53 -9.41
CA GLU A 175 -12.78 14.83 -8.56
C GLU A 175 -11.87 15.81 -7.83
N CYS A 176 -11.33 16.81 -8.52
CA CYS A 176 -10.53 17.88 -7.92
C CYS A 176 -11.30 18.61 -6.80
N LYS A 177 -12.61 18.88 -6.98
CA LYS A 177 -13.46 19.47 -5.94
C LYS A 177 -13.52 18.63 -4.66
N GLN A 178 -13.47 17.30 -4.76
CA GLN A 178 -13.44 16.41 -3.58
C GLN A 178 -12.15 16.57 -2.76
N TYR A 179 -11.03 16.97 -3.39
CA TYR A 179 -9.77 17.24 -2.70
C TYR A 179 -9.72 18.61 -2.01
N LYS A 180 -10.71 19.50 -2.25
CA LYS A 180 -10.71 20.86 -1.68
C LYS A 180 -10.64 20.84 -0.15
N ALA A 181 -11.45 19.99 0.47
CA ALA A 181 -11.44 19.80 1.92
C ALA A 181 -10.09 19.29 2.45
N VAL A 182 -9.44 18.41 1.69
CA VAL A 182 -8.12 17.85 2.05
C VAL A 182 -7.03 18.92 1.95
N VAL A 183 -7.04 19.74 0.90
CA VAL A 183 -6.10 20.86 0.74
C VAL A 183 -6.25 21.84 1.91
N TYR A 184 -7.48 22.22 2.26
CA TYR A 184 -7.74 23.10 3.40
C TYR A 184 -7.25 22.51 4.71
N SER A 185 -7.57 21.24 4.96
CA SER A 185 -7.10 20.51 6.14
C SER A 185 -5.57 20.47 6.22
N ASN A 186 -4.89 20.14 5.11
CA ASN A 186 -3.42 20.13 5.06
C ASN A 186 -2.81 21.51 5.30
N THR A 187 -3.43 22.58 4.77
CA THR A 187 -2.97 23.96 4.96
C THR A 187 -3.08 24.39 6.42
N ILE A 188 -4.25 24.19 7.02
CA ILE A 188 -4.54 24.55 8.42
C ILE A 188 -3.68 23.73 9.38
N GLN A 189 -3.53 22.42 9.15
CA GLN A 189 -2.67 21.57 9.97
C GLN A 189 -1.19 21.97 9.88
N SER A 190 -0.73 22.40 8.70
CA SER A 190 0.66 22.82 8.51
C SER A 190 0.99 24.07 9.33
N ILE A 191 0.16 25.12 9.26
CA ILE A 191 0.40 26.33 10.06
C ILE A 191 0.25 26.05 11.56
N ILE A 192 -0.72 25.23 11.98
CA ILE A 192 -0.86 24.81 13.39
C ILE A 192 0.40 24.09 13.88
N ALA A 193 0.99 23.21 13.07
CA ALA A 193 2.21 22.51 13.41
C ALA A 193 3.38 23.47 13.61
N ILE A 194 3.53 24.47 12.72
CA ILE A 194 4.58 25.49 12.83
C ILE A 194 4.39 26.34 14.11
N ILE A 195 3.19 26.85 14.37
CA ILE A 195 2.92 27.66 15.57
C ILE A 195 3.13 26.86 16.87
N ARG A 196 2.76 25.57 16.89
CA ARG A 196 3.08 24.69 18.03
C ARG A 196 4.57 24.48 18.20
N ALA A 197 5.31 24.35 17.09
CA ALA A 197 6.76 24.20 17.12
C ALA A 197 7.46 25.46 17.64
N MET A 198 6.98 26.66 17.32
CA MET A 198 7.52 27.91 17.88
C MET A 198 7.56 27.89 19.41
N GLY A 199 6.46 27.47 20.06
CA GLY A 199 6.41 27.35 21.52
C GLY A 199 7.38 26.31 22.09
N ARG A 200 7.62 25.20 21.38
CA ARG A 200 8.58 24.16 21.80
C ARG A 200 10.03 24.61 21.60
N LEU A 201 10.32 25.24 20.47
CA LEU A 201 11.65 25.74 20.09
C LEU A 201 11.98 27.10 20.72
N LYS A 202 11.03 27.69 21.46
CA LYS A 202 11.13 29.01 22.11
C LYS A 202 11.50 30.09 21.10
N ILE A 203 10.80 30.10 19.96
CA ILE A 203 10.94 31.13 18.92
C ILE A 203 9.81 32.12 19.12
N ASP A 204 10.17 33.38 19.38
CA ASP A 204 9.20 34.46 19.53
C ASP A 204 8.72 34.96 18.16
N PHE A 205 7.52 35.54 18.14
CA PHE A 205 7.03 36.26 16.96
C PHE A 205 7.87 37.51 16.71
N ALA A 206 8.08 37.86 15.44
CA ALA A 206 8.75 39.12 15.10
C ALA A 206 7.84 40.32 15.43
N ASP A 207 6.54 40.20 15.16
CA ASP A 207 5.51 41.14 15.60
C ASP A 207 4.73 40.55 16.80
N PRO A 208 4.82 41.14 18.01
CA PRO A 208 4.10 40.67 19.18
C PRO A 208 2.57 40.60 19.00
N ALA A 209 1.99 41.39 18.09
CA ALA A 209 0.56 41.33 17.79
C ALA A 209 0.13 39.98 17.18
N ARG A 210 1.07 39.24 16.57
CA ARG A 210 0.81 37.89 16.02
C ARG A 210 0.47 36.86 17.10
N ALA A 211 0.77 37.13 18.37
CA ALA A 211 0.35 36.27 19.46
C ALA A 211 -1.19 36.18 19.58
N ASP A 212 -1.92 37.25 19.27
CA ASP A 212 -3.38 37.23 19.20
C ASP A 212 -3.88 36.44 18.00
N ASP A 213 -3.25 36.59 16.83
CA ASP A 213 -3.57 35.80 15.64
C ASP A 213 -3.34 34.30 15.88
N ALA A 214 -2.27 33.92 16.58
CA ALA A 214 -2.01 32.54 16.94
C ALA A 214 -3.12 31.98 17.85
N ARG A 215 -3.62 32.76 18.82
CA ARG A 215 -4.78 32.36 19.64
C ARG A 215 -6.03 32.21 18.79
N GLN A 216 -6.31 33.16 17.90
CA GLN A 216 -7.44 33.12 16.99
C GLN A 216 -7.38 31.92 16.05
N LEU A 217 -6.20 31.58 15.53
CA LEU A 217 -5.99 30.39 14.68
C LEU A 217 -6.49 29.12 15.36
N PHE A 218 -6.11 28.89 16.62
CA PHE A 218 -6.53 27.68 17.35
C PHE A 218 -8.03 27.63 17.61
N VAL A 219 -8.66 28.78 17.89
CA VAL A 219 -10.11 28.87 18.09
C VAL A 219 -10.85 28.60 16.78
N LEU A 220 -10.51 29.33 15.72
CA LEU A 220 -11.15 29.23 14.42
C LEU A 220 -10.97 27.84 13.80
N ALA A 221 -9.77 27.27 13.87
CA ALA A 221 -9.52 25.92 13.38
C ALA A 221 -10.23 24.84 14.20
N GLY A 222 -10.44 25.05 15.50
CA GLY A 222 -11.21 24.14 16.36
C GLY A 222 -12.71 24.20 16.11
N SER A 223 -13.22 25.35 15.64
CA SER A 223 -14.64 25.54 15.28
C SER A 223 -14.94 25.31 13.79
N ALA A 224 -13.92 25.21 12.94
CA ALA A 224 -14.10 25.05 11.51
C ALA A 224 -14.76 23.71 11.21
N GLU A 225 -15.86 23.73 10.46
CA GLU A 225 -16.42 22.51 9.88
C GLU A 225 -15.37 21.87 8.97
N GLU A 226 -15.28 20.53 9.02
CA GLU A 226 -14.32 19.79 8.21
C GLU A 226 -14.48 20.15 6.72
N GLY A 227 -13.42 20.73 6.14
CA GLY A 227 -13.37 21.03 4.72
C GLY A 227 -13.79 22.44 4.30
N PHE A 228 -13.96 23.38 5.23
CA PHE A 228 -14.18 24.80 4.91
C PHE A 228 -13.05 25.70 5.40
N MET A 229 -12.69 26.70 4.58
CA MET A 229 -11.75 27.77 4.92
C MET A 229 -12.50 29.11 4.90
N THR A 230 -12.66 29.73 6.07
CA THR A 230 -13.30 31.06 6.16
C THR A 230 -12.31 32.15 5.77
N VAL A 231 -12.83 33.28 5.29
CA VAL A 231 -12.00 34.46 4.94
C VAL A 231 -11.24 34.97 6.16
N GLU A 232 -11.86 34.94 7.34
CA GLU A 232 -11.22 35.32 8.60
C GLU A 232 -10.04 34.40 8.94
N LEU A 233 -10.23 33.08 8.85
CA LEU A 233 -9.18 32.10 9.10
C LEU A 233 -8.03 32.27 8.10
N ALA A 234 -8.33 32.41 6.81
CA ALA A 234 -7.31 32.65 5.79
C ALA A 234 -6.51 33.94 6.08
N GLY A 235 -7.18 35.03 6.48
CA GLY A 235 -6.51 36.28 6.86
C GLY A 235 -5.57 36.12 8.06
N VAL A 236 -5.98 35.35 9.08
CA VAL A 236 -5.13 35.02 10.24
C VAL A 236 -3.90 34.23 9.80
N ILE A 237 -4.09 33.17 9.00
CA ILE A 237 -2.98 32.33 8.50
C ILE A 237 -2.01 33.17 7.68
N GLN A 238 -2.51 34.05 6.82
CA GLN A 238 -1.67 34.89 5.97
C GLN A 238 -0.80 35.85 6.79
N ARG A 239 -1.35 36.48 7.83
CA ARG A 239 -0.59 37.36 8.71
C ARG A 239 0.46 36.61 9.52
N LEU A 240 0.14 35.41 9.99
CA LEU A 240 1.09 34.54 10.68
C LEU A 240 2.21 34.10 9.74
N TRP A 241 1.89 33.67 8.51
CA TRP A 241 2.89 33.17 7.57
C TRP A 241 3.92 34.22 7.16
N LYS A 242 3.52 35.50 7.13
CA LYS A 242 4.40 36.65 6.85
C LYS A 242 5.26 37.09 8.05
N ASP A 243 5.09 36.48 9.23
CA ASP A 243 5.88 36.83 10.41
C ASP A 243 7.28 36.20 10.35
N GLY A 244 8.32 37.02 10.60
CA GLY A 244 9.70 36.54 10.53
C GLY A 244 10.03 35.45 11.56
N GLY A 245 9.34 35.40 12.71
CA GLY A 245 9.49 34.33 13.69
C GLY A 245 8.88 33.00 13.20
N VAL A 246 7.75 33.08 12.50
CA VAL A 246 7.11 31.92 11.85
C VAL A 246 7.98 31.37 10.71
N GLU A 247 8.52 32.24 9.85
CA GLU A 247 9.46 31.84 8.79
C GLU A 247 10.75 31.22 9.36
N ALA A 248 11.30 31.80 10.45
CA ALA A 248 12.45 31.24 11.14
C ALA A 248 12.14 29.85 11.72
N CYS A 249 10.94 29.64 12.28
CA CYS A 249 10.51 28.33 12.77
C CYS A 249 10.33 27.32 11.62
N PHE A 250 9.80 27.75 10.48
CA PHE A 250 9.68 26.91 9.28
C PHE A 250 11.05 26.48 8.74
N SER A 251 12.06 27.35 8.80
CA SER A 251 13.43 27.00 8.40
C SER A 251 14.05 25.87 9.25
N ARG A 252 13.55 25.70 10.47
CA ARG A 252 13.92 24.64 11.43
C ARG A 252 12.93 23.46 11.41
N SER A 253 12.16 23.30 10.33
CA SER A 253 11.13 22.25 10.18
C SER A 253 11.64 20.82 10.33
N ARG A 254 12.96 20.56 10.26
CA ARG A 254 13.53 19.24 10.57
C ARG A 254 13.38 18.82 12.04
N GLU A 255 13.20 19.77 12.94
CA GLU A 255 13.14 19.53 14.39
C GLU A 255 11.74 19.12 14.87
N TYR A 256 10.76 19.06 13.98
CA TYR A 256 9.39 18.65 14.28
C TYR A 256 8.72 18.02 13.06
N GLN A 257 7.52 17.48 13.25
CA GLN A 257 6.78 16.80 12.19
C GLN A 257 5.98 17.83 11.38
N LEU A 258 6.40 18.09 10.14
CA LEU A 258 5.73 18.98 9.20
C LEU A 258 5.51 18.28 7.84
N ASN A 259 4.47 18.69 7.11
CA ASN A 259 4.25 18.23 5.75
C ASN A 259 5.17 18.97 4.77
N ASP A 260 5.83 18.25 3.87
CA ASP A 260 6.71 18.83 2.84
C ASP A 260 6.00 19.84 1.94
N SER A 261 4.68 19.68 1.75
CA SER A 261 3.87 20.60 0.94
C SER A 261 3.39 21.84 1.69
N ALA A 262 3.81 22.05 2.95
CA ALA A 262 3.40 23.20 3.77
C ALA A 262 3.69 24.54 3.06
N ALA A 263 4.93 24.78 2.61
CA ALA A 263 5.30 26.01 1.92
C ALA A 263 4.49 26.23 0.63
N TYR A 264 4.26 25.15 -0.14
CA TYR A 264 3.48 25.23 -1.38
C TYR A 264 2.07 25.80 -1.13
N TYR A 265 1.37 25.28 -0.11
CA TYR A 265 0.02 25.78 0.20
C TYR A 265 0.02 27.15 0.88
N LEU A 266 0.96 27.41 1.79
CA LEU A 266 0.99 28.67 2.54
C LEU A 266 1.40 29.85 1.65
N ASN A 267 2.28 29.63 0.67
CA ASN A 267 2.65 30.66 -0.31
C ASN A 267 1.50 31.00 -1.26
N ASP A 268 0.67 30.02 -1.61
CA ASP A 268 -0.49 30.18 -2.51
C ASP A 268 -1.82 30.40 -1.77
N LEU A 269 -1.78 30.84 -0.51
CA LEU A 269 -2.98 30.93 0.33
C LEU A 269 -4.07 31.83 -0.25
N ASP A 270 -3.71 32.88 -0.98
CA ASP A 270 -4.67 33.78 -1.65
C ASP A 270 -5.49 33.03 -2.71
N ARG A 271 -4.85 32.15 -3.50
CA ARG A 271 -5.52 31.30 -4.49
C ARG A 271 -6.42 30.27 -3.82
N ILE A 272 -5.93 29.64 -2.75
CA ILE A 272 -6.59 28.55 -2.04
C ILE A 272 -7.82 29.05 -1.26
N SER A 273 -7.73 30.22 -0.65
CA SER A 273 -8.81 30.82 0.16
C SER A 273 -9.92 31.49 -0.68
N HIS A 274 -9.73 31.60 -2.00
CA HIS A 274 -10.73 32.18 -2.87
C HIS A 274 -12.04 31.35 -2.88
N SER A 275 -13.21 32.01 -2.87
CA SER A 275 -14.52 31.33 -2.80
C SER A 275 -14.75 30.34 -3.95
N ALA A 276 -14.37 30.76 -5.17
CA ALA A 276 -14.45 29.94 -6.38
C ALA A 276 -13.26 28.97 -6.57
N TYR A 277 -12.40 28.78 -5.55
CA TYR A 277 -11.24 27.89 -5.67
C TYR A 277 -11.65 26.46 -6.01
N VAL A 278 -11.02 25.93 -7.05
CA VAL A 278 -11.03 24.50 -7.43
C VAL A 278 -9.58 24.03 -7.42
N PRO A 279 -9.25 22.96 -6.68
CA PRO A 279 -7.90 22.40 -6.69
C PRO A 279 -7.43 22.04 -8.09
N THR A 280 -6.18 22.34 -8.38
CA THR A 280 -5.49 21.88 -9.58
C THR A 280 -4.99 20.45 -9.38
N GLN A 281 -4.61 19.77 -10.47
CA GLN A 281 -3.95 18.46 -10.36
C GLN A 281 -2.66 18.53 -9.53
N GLN A 282 -1.95 19.67 -9.56
CA GLN A 282 -0.76 19.88 -8.73
C GLN A 282 -1.10 19.93 -7.24
N ASP A 283 -2.22 20.56 -6.88
CA ASP A 283 -2.73 20.55 -5.50
C ASP A 283 -3.10 19.11 -5.10
N VAL A 284 -3.80 18.37 -5.96
CA VAL A 284 -4.18 16.97 -5.73
C VAL A 284 -2.94 16.09 -5.48
N LEU A 285 -1.88 16.22 -6.28
CA LEU A 285 -0.62 15.47 -6.11
C LEU A 285 0.04 15.74 -4.76
N ARG A 286 -0.02 16.99 -4.28
CA ARG A 286 0.58 17.45 -3.02
C ARG A 286 -0.31 17.20 -1.80
N THR A 287 -1.55 16.74 -1.97
CA THR A 287 -2.40 16.39 -0.82
C THR A 287 -1.84 15.19 -0.08
N ARG A 288 -1.81 15.30 1.24
CA ARG A 288 -1.39 14.27 2.17
C ARG A 288 -2.62 13.69 2.86
N VAL A 289 -2.90 12.43 2.53
CA VAL A 289 -3.84 11.57 3.24
C VAL A 289 -3.05 10.35 3.71
N LYS A 290 -3.18 9.97 4.97
CA LYS A 290 -2.52 8.77 5.48
C LYS A 290 -3.17 7.54 4.85
N THR A 291 -2.45 6.85 3.98
CA THR A 291 -2.91 5.59 3.38
C THR A 291 -3.03 4.51 4.45
N THR A 292 -4.23 3.94 4.57
CA THR A 292 -4.52 2.80 5.45
C THR A 292 -4.96 1.61 4.60
N GLY A 293 -4.47 0.42 4.95
CA GLY A 293 -4.74 -0.78 4.19
C GLY A 293 -3.98 -0.86 2.87
N ILE A 294 -4.64 -1.46 1.88
CA ILE A 294 -4.12 -1.73 0.54
C ILE A 294 -5.11 -1.12 -0.44
N VAL A 295 -4.62 -0.24 -1.30
CA VAL A 295 -5.39 0.37 -2.39
C VAL A 295 -4.86 -0.20 -3.70
N GLU A 296 -5.77 -0.75 -4.51
CA GLU A 296 -5.46 -1.30 -5.82
C GLU A 296 -5.91 -0.32 -6.89
N THR A 297 -5.02 0.01 -7.84
CA THR A 297 -5.31 0.90 -8.97
C THR A 297 -4.98 0.18 -10.27
N HIS A 298 -5.86 0.30 -11.26
CA HIS A 298 -5.74 -0.38 -12.54
C HIS A 298 -5.54 0.64 -13.64
N PHE A 299 -4.58 0.42 -14.52
CA PHE A 299 -4.41 1.24 -15.72
C PHE A 299 -3.86 0.38 -16.86
N THR A 300 -3.99 0.86 -18.09
CA THR A 300 -3.48 0.17 -19.27
C THR A 300 -2.38 0.99 -19.91
N PHE A 301 -1.25 0.36 -20.23
CA PHE A 301 -0.12 1.01 -20.87
C PHE A 301 0.62 0.04 -21.80
N LYS A 302 0.91 0.45 -23.04
CA LYS A 302 1.51 -0.39 -24.10
C LYS A 302 0.83 -1.77 -24.23
N ASP A 303 -0.50 -1.80 -24.25
CA ASP A 303 -1.35 -3.01 -24.32
C ASP A 303 -1.19 -4.00 -23.15
N LEU A 304 -0.52 -3.59 -22.06
CA LEU A 304 -0.42 -4.34 -20.82
C LEU A 304 -1.39 -3.77 -19.78
N HIS A 305 -1.98 -4.66 -18.99
CA HIS A 305 -2.86 -4.28 -17.89
C HIS A 305 -2.05 -4.24 -16.60
N PHE A 306 -1.87 -3.06 -16.04
CA PHE A 306 -1.15 -2.87 -14.79
C PHE A 306 -2.10 -2.88 -13.61
N LYS A 307 -1.75 -3.67 -12.60
CA LYS A 307 -2.34 -3.60 -11.25
C LYS A 307 -1.31 -3.09 -10.28
N MET A 308 -1.50 -1.87 -9.81
CA MET A 308 -0.61 -1.23 -8.86
C MET A 308 -1.21 -1.26 -7.45
N PHE A 309 -0.46 -1.78 -6.50
CA PHE A 309 -0.86 -1.89 -5.10
C PHE A 309 -0.12 -0.83 -4.26
N ASP A 310 -0.84 0.17 -3.76
CA ASP A 310 -0.35 1.14 -2.78
C ASP A 310 -0.68 0.66 -1.37
N VAL A 311 0.34 0.49 -0.55
CA VAL A 311 0.20 0.03 0.83
C VAL A 311 0.67 1.09 1.81
N GLY A 312 0.03 1.13 2.98
CA GLY A 312 0.46 2.03 4.06
C GLY A 312 1.92 1.79 4.46
N GLY A 313 2.72 2.87 4.51
CA GLY A 313 4.17 2.81 4.82
C GLY A 313 4.55 2.84 6.30
N GLN A 314 3.59 3.18 7.18
CA GLN A 314 3.78 3.26 8.63
C GLN A 314 3.98 1.88 9.24
N ARG A 315 4.70 1.76 10.36
CA ARG A 315 5.03 0.46 10.99
C ARG A 315 3.77 -0.35 11.31
N SER A 316 2.69 0.31 11.74
CA SER A 316 1.38 -0.30 12.02
C SER A 316 0.74 -0.98 10.81
N GLU A 317 1.00 -0.49 9.60
CA GLU A 317 0.37 -0.96 8.36
C GLU A 317 1.14 -2.12 7.71
N ARG A 318 2.43 -2.28 8.02
CA ARG A 318 3.32 -3.26 7.34
C ARG A 318 2.91 -4.72 7.52
N LYS A 319 2.19 -5.04 8.61
CA LYS A 319 1.65 -6.40 8.83
C LYS A 319 0.67 -6.83 7.73
N LYS A 320 0.05 -5.87 7.03
CA LYS A 320 -0.92 -6.12 5.96
C LYS A 320 -0.26 -6.41 4.61
N TRP A 321 1.03 -6.09 4.45
CA TRP A 321 1.73 -6.20 3.16
C TRP A 321 1.78 -7.63 2.61
N ILE A 322 1.83 -8.64 3.48
CA ILE A 322 1.85 -10.04 3.07
C ILE A 322 0.66 -10.44 2.20
N HIS A 323 -0.46 -9.71 2.28
CA HIS A 323 -1.67 -9.98 1.50
C HIS A 323 -1.55 -9.60 0.01
N CYS A 324 -0.51 -8.87 -0.39
CA CYS A 324 -0.26 -8.50 -1.79
C CYS A 324 1.07 -9.00 -2.35
N PHE A 325 1.75 -9.94 -1.67
CA PHE A 325 3.06 -10.45 -2.10
C PHE A 325 2.97 -11.55 -3.18
N GLU A 326 1.82 -12.19 -3.33
CA GLU A 326 1.65 -13.30 -4.27
C GLU A 326 1.54 -12.80 -5.72
N GLY A 327 2.38 -13.35 -6.59
CA GLY A 327 2.36 -13.08 -8.03
C GLY A 327 2.77 -11.66 -8.41
N VAL A 328 3.52 -10.95 -7.56
CA VAL A 328 4.06 -9.62 -7.88
C VAL A 328 5.13 -9.76 -8.96
N THR A 329 4.95 -9.02 -10.06
CA THR A 329 5.90 -8.98 -11.18
C THR A 329 7.13 -8.15 -10.82
N ALA A 330 6.92 -6.97 -10.22
CA ALA A 330 8.00 -6.08 -9.81
C ALA A 330 7.62 -5.26 -8.57
N ILE A 331 8.63 -4.91 -7.77
CA ILE A 331 8.50 -4.02 -6.62
C ILE A 331 9.08 -2.67 -6.99
N ILE A 332 8.33 -1.61 -6.71
CA ILE A 332 8.83 -0.24 -6.73
C ILE A 332 9.01 0.18 -5.28
N PHE A 333 10.26 0.28 -4.83
CA PHE A 333 10.60 0.71 -3.48
C PHE A 333 10.91 2.21 -3.46
N CYS A 334 10.09 2.99 -2.77
CA CYS A 334 10.22 4.45 -2.70
C CYS A 334 10.94 4.88 -1.42
N VAL A 335 12.03 5.62 -1.60
CA VAL A 335 12.83 6.28 -0.55
C VAL A 335 12.69 7.78 -0.71
N ALA A 336 12.49 8.51 0.39
CA ALA A 336 12.58 9.97 0.37
C ALA A 336 14.03 10.39 0.64
N LEU A 337 14.69 11.01 -0.34
CA LEU A 337 16.05 11.55 -0.16
C LEU A 337 16.10 12.63 0.90
N SER A 338 15.06 13.47 0.99
CA SER A 338 14.95 14.56 1.94
C SER A 338 14.86 14.14 3.42
N ASP A 339 14.72 12.85 3.71
CA ASP A 339 14.45 12.33 5.05
C ASP A 339 15.74 12.08 5.88
N TYR A 340 16.93 12.30 5.30
CA TYR A 340 18.22 12.01 5.94
C TYR A 340 18.47 12.70 7.29
N ASP A 341 17.90 13.87 7.54
CA ASP A 341 18.04 14.61 8.80
C ASP A 341 16.73 14.68 9.61
N LEU A 342 15.78 13.79 9.31
CA LEU A 342 14.49 13.71 9.99
C LEU A 342 14.40 12.46 10.88
N VAL A 343 13.60 12.56 11.92
CA VAL A 343 13.22 11.43 12.79
C VAL A 343 11.80 10.94 12.48
N LEU A 344 11.52 9.67 12.75
CA LEU A 344 10.20 9.09 12.53
C LEU A 344 9.15 9.74 13.43
N ALA A 345 7.95 9.93 12.89
CA ALA A 345 6.81 10.39 13.70
C ALA A 345 6.36 9.33 14.74
N GLU A 346 6.66 8.06 14.49
CA GLU A 346 6.33 6.93 15.36
C GLU A 346 7.41 6.70 16.45
N ASP A 347 8.59 7.29 16.30
CA ASP A 347 9.80 6.98 17.07
C ASP A 347 10.82 8.14 16.94
N GLU A 348 10.87 9.02 17.95
CA GLU A 348 11.65 10.27 17.91
C GLU A 348 13.17 10.06 17.95
N GLU A 349 13.65 8.84 18.25
CA GLU A 349 15.09 8.51 18.28
C GLU A 349 15.57 7.92 16.94
N MET A 350 14.65 7.36 16.14
CA MET A 350 14.99 6.65 14.92
C MET A 350 15.00 7.60 13.71
N ASN A 351 16.17 7.78 13.11
CA ASN A 351 16.31 8.51 11.84
C ASN A 351 15.51 7.81 10.72
N ARG A 352 14.80 8.61 9.91
CA ARG A 352 13.92 8.13 8.85
C ARG A 352 14.65 7.41 7.72
N MET A 353 15.84 7.88 7.33
CA MET A 353 16.65 7.24 6.28
C MET A 353 17.16 5.88 6.74
N HIS A 354 17.67 5.78 7.98
CA HIS A 354 18.05 4.49 8.57
C HIS A 354 16.89 3.49 8.65
N GLU A 355 15.67 3.96 8.95
CA GLU A 355 14.48 3.10 8.92
C GLU A 355 14.17 2.63 7.51
N SER A 356 14.28 3.51 6.53
CA SER A 356 14.09 3.18 5.11
C SER A 356 15.10 2.13 4.64
N MET A 357 16.38 2.25 5.04
CA MET A 357 17.42 1.27 4.74
C MET A 357 17.14 -0.09 5.39
N LYS A 358 16.80 -0.12 6.70
CA LYS A 358 16.41 -1.37 7.39
C LYS A 358 15.23 -2.05 6.71
N LEU A 359 14.24 -1.26 6.30
CA LEU A 359 13.09 -1.75 5.58
C LEU A 359 13.51 -2.31 4.21
N PHE A 360 14.35 -1.60 3.45
CA PHE A 360 14.83 -2.05 2.16
C PHE A 360 15.63 -3.36 2.26
N ASP A 361 16.58 -3.48 3.20
CA ASP A 361 17.33 -4.73 3.45
C ASP A 361 16.36 -5.91 3.68
N SER A 362 15.31 -5.70 4.47
CA SER A 362 14.33 -6.74 4.78
C SER A 362 13.50 -7.18 3.56
N ILE A 363 13.24 -6.28 2.61
CA ILE A 363 12.47 -6.56 1.38
C ILE A 363 13.39 -7.16 0.31
N CYS A 364 14.52 -6.52 0.04
CA CYS A 364 15.47 -6.93 -0.99
C CYS A 364 15.96 -8.36 -0.77
N ASN A 365 16.21 -8.70 0.49
CA ASN A 365 16.74 -10.01 0.90
C ASN A 365 15.64 -10.99 1.36
N ASN A 366 14.37 -10.66 1.17
CA ASN A 366 13.27 -11.58 1.47
C ASN A 366 13.25 -12.78 0.50
N LYS A 367 12.88 -13.96 1.01
CA LYS A 367 12.74 -15.18 0.20
C LYS A 367 11.58 -15.09 -0.78
N TRP A 368 10.50 -14.40 -0.42
CA TRP A 368 9.33 -14.18 -1.29
C TRP A 368 9.67 -13.40 -2.55
N PHE A 369 10.74 -12.59 -2.53
CA PHE A 369 11.14 -11.70 -3.63
C PHE A 369 12.49 -12.09 -4.22
N THR A 370 12.84 -13.38 -4.19
CA THR A 370 14.13 -13.83 -4.73
C THR A 370 14.24 -13.54 -6.22
N ASP A 371 13.19 -13.86 -6.97
CA ASP A 371 13.15 -13.71 -8.44
C ASP A 371 12.37 -12.44 -8.88
N THR A 372 11.86 -11.66 -7.92
CA THR A 372 11.11 -10.43 -8.21
C THR A 372 12.05 -9.28 -8.51
N SER A 373 11.84 -8.61 -9.64
CA SER A 373 12.57 -7.39 -10.01
C SER A 373 12.30 -6.26 -9.00
N ILE A 374 13.36 -5.56 -8.59
CA ILE A 374 13.25 -4.40 -7.68
C ILE A 374 13.72 -3.15 -8.41
N ILE A 375 12.84 -2.15 -8.41
CA ILE A 375 13.13 -0.78 -8.84
C ILE A 375 13.20 0.09 -7.59
N LEU A 376 14.28 0.83 -7.43
CA LEU A 376 14.50 1.75 -6.33
C LEU A 376 14.25 3.19 -6.79
N PHE A 377 13.25 3.83 -6.22
CA PHE A 377 12.97 5.25 -6.44
C PHE A 377 13.56 6.07 -5.31
N LEU A 378 14.58 6.84 -5.63
CA LEU A 378 15.15 7.88 -4.78
C LEU A 378 14.38 9.17 -5.03
N ASN A 379 13.26 9.32 -4.31
CA ASN A 379 12.25 10.34 -4.51
C ASN A 379 12.52 11.61 -3.70
N LYS A 380 11.78 12.69 -4.01
CA LYS A 380 11.93 14.03 -3.42
C LYS A 380 13.31 14.62 -3.66
N LYS A 381 13.89 14.36 -4.84
CA LYS A 381 15.20 14.89 -5.22
C LYS A 381 15.24 16.43 -5.20
N ASP A 382 14.12 17.07 -5.53
CA ASP A 382 13.92 18.52 -5.50
C ASP A 382 14.07 19.09 -4.08
N LEU A 383 13.45 18.42 -3.10
CA LEU A 383 13.58 18.83 -1.70
C LEU A 383 14.98 18.53 -1.16
N PHE A 384 15.59 17.43 -1.58
CA PHE A 384 16.95 17.06 -1.18
C PHE A 384 17.98 18.07 -1.68
N GLU A 385 17.89 18.49 -2.95
CA GLU A 385 18.78 19.48 -3.57
C GLU A 385 18.78 20.82 -2.81
N GLU A 386 17.63 21.28 -2.33
CA GLU A 386 17.54 22.50 -1.52
C GLU A 386 18.03 22.30 -0.08
N LYS A 387 17.87 21.10 0.46
CA LYS A 387 18.17 20.79 1.87
C LYS A 387 19.64 20.53 2.12
N ILE A 388 20.33 19.85 1.20
CA ILE A 388 21.75 19.48 1.33
C ILE A 388 22.65 20.71 1.42
N LYS A 389 22.24 21.83 0.80
CA LYS A 389 22.91 23.14 0.88
C LYS A 389 22.94 23.72 2.32
N LYS A 390 22.04 23.27 3.21
CA LYS A 390 21.83 23.83 4.55
C LYS A 390 22.13 22.83 5.68
N SER A 391 21.90 21.55 5.44
CA SER A 391 21.99 20.48 6.43
C SER A 391 22.93 19.39 5.90
N PRO A 392 24.09 19.14 6.53
CA PRO A 392 25.09 18.23 5.99
C PRO A 392 24.63 16.76 6.06
N LEU A 393 25.07 15.94 5.09
CA LEU A 393 24.70 14.52 5.03
C LEU A 393 25.23 13.72 6.24
N THR A 394 26.28 14.23 6.90
CA THR A 394 26.93 13.62 8.07
C THR A 394 26.02 13.45 9.28
N ILE A 395 24.85 14.10 9.30
CA ILE A 395 23.81 13.85 10.31
C ILE A 395 23.28 12.42 10.23
N CYS A 396 23.10 11.91 9.01
CA CYS A 396 22.67 10.54 8.78
C CYS A 396 23.88 9.59 8.73
N TYR A 397 24.94 10.00 8.04
CA TYR A 397 26.10 9.16 7.74
C TYR A 397 27.38 9.83 8.28
N PRO A 398 27.70 9.69 9.58
CA PRO A 398 28.88 10.33 10.18
C PRO A 398 30.20 10.03 9.46
N GLU A 399 30.29 8.90 8.78
CA GLU A 399 31.41 8.43 7.97
C GLU A 399 31.51 9.06 6.58
N TYR A 400 30.49 9.83 6.14
CA TYR A 400 30.49 10.47 4.84
C TYR A 400 31.58 11.54 4.77
N ALA A 401 32.56 11.33 3.87
CA ALA A 401 33.70 12.22 3.67
C ALA A 401 33.56 13.14 2.43
N GLY A 402 32.47 13.00 1.68
CA GLY A 402 32.23 13.75 0.46
C GLY A 402 31.74 15.18 0.69
N SER A 403 31.58 15.93 -0.40
CA SER A 403 31.03 17.28 -0.36
C SER A 403 29.50 17.29 -0.18
N ASN A 404 28.95 18.34 0.41
CA ASN A 404 27.49 18.51 0.52
C ASN A 404 26.86 19.01 -0.80
N THR A 405 27.36 18.54 -1.94
CA THR A 405 26.76 18.79 -3.26
C THR A 405 25.67 17.76 -3.53
N TYR A 406 24.69 18.13 -4.35
CA TYR A 406 23.57 17.23 -4.66
C TYR A 406 24.08 15.94 -5.30
N GLU A 407 24.95 16.05 -6.29
CA GLU A 407 25.43 14.93 -7.11
C GLU A 407 26.17 13.89 -6.26
N GLU A 408 27.15 14.33 -5.46
CA GLU A 408 27.97 13.42 -4.65
C GLU A 408 27.17 12.80 -3.49
N ALA A 409 26.32 13.60 -2.83
CA ALA A 409 25.50 13.12 -1.73
C ALA A 409 24.41 12.15 -2.21
N ALA A 410 23.77 12.43 -3.35
CA ALA A 410 22.76 11.57 -3.96
C ALA A 410 23.36 10.23 -4.42
N ALA A 411 24.54 10.27 -5.06
CA ALA A 411 25.27 9.07 -5.47
C ALA A 411 25.67 8.22 -4.25
N TYR A 412 26.12 8.86 -3.17
CA TYR A 412 26.44 8.15 -1.92
C TYR A 412 25.21 7.43 -1.35
N ILE A 413 24.07 8.11 -1.23
CA ILE A 413 22.83 7.48 -0.75
C ILE A 413 22.42 6.32 -1.67
N GLN A 414 22.52 6.48 -2.99
CA GLN A 414 22.27 5.39 -3.93
C GLN A 414 23.14 4.16 -3.62
N CYS A 415 24.46 4.34 -3.50
CA CYS A 415 25.38 3.25 -3.15
C CYS A 415 25.00 2.58 -1.83
N GLN A 416 24.65 3.36 -0.80
CA GLN A 416 24.23 2.83 0.50
C GLN A 416 23.02 1.89 0.39
N PHE A 417 22.05 2.16 -0.50
CA PHE A 417 20.93 1.25 -0.73
C PHE A 417 21.30 0.04 -1.59
N GLU A 418 22.07 0.25 -2.66
CA GLU A 418 22.49 -0.84 -3.55
C GLU A 418 23.40 -1.85 -2.84
N ASP A 419 24.20 -1.41 -1.88
CA ASP A 419 25.05 -2.26 -1.05
C ASP A 419 24.29 -3.17 -0.08
N LEU A 420 23.01 -2.87 0.22
CA LEU A 420 22.16 -3.75 1.02
C LEU A 420 21.73 -5.01 0.26
N ASN A 421 21.92 -5.05 -1.06
CA ASN A 421 21.61 -6.23 -1.85
C ASN A 421 22.67 -7.32 -1.66
N LYS A 422 22.29 -8.42 -0.99
CA LYS A 422 23.19 -9.55 -0.74
C LYS A 422 23.33 -10.48 -1.95
N ARG A 423 22.60 -10.23 -3.03
CA ARG A 423 22.51 -11.06 -4.24
C ARG A 423 22.81 -10.25 -5.51
N LYS A 424 23.85 -9.40 -5.48
CA LYS A 424 24.23 -8.51 -6.59
C LYS A 424 24.44 -9.26 -7.92
N ASP A 425 24.95 -10.49 -7.87
CA ASP A 425 25.25 -11.29 -9.07
C ASP A 425 24.00 -11.82 -9.79
N THR A 426 22.89 -11.99 -9.06
CA THR A 426 21.67 -12.62 -9.59
C THR A 426 20.48 -11.69 -9.63
N LYS A 427 20.53 -10.57 -8.90
CA LYS A 427 19.44 -9.64 -8.72
C LYS A 427 19.97 -8.23 -8.87
N GLU A 428 19.61 -7.60 -9.99
CA GLU A 428 19.91 -6.19 -10.25
C GLU A 428 18.83 -5.30 -9.60
N ILE A 429 19.25 -4.14 -9.08
CA ILE A 429 18.35 -3.10 -8.59
C ILE A 429 18.40 -1.94 -9.58
N TYR A 430 17.25 -1.58 -10.13
CA TYR A 430 17.15 -0.46 -11.06
C TYR A 430 16.85 0.82 -10.29
N THR A 431 17.85 1.69 -10.14
CA THR A 431 17.73 2.91 -9.36
C THR A 431 17.38 4.13 -10.23
N HIS A 432 16.40 4.92 -9.78
CA HIS A 432 16.01 6.17 -10.44
C HIS A 432 15.80 7.31 -9.43
N PHE A 433 16.36 8.47 -9.76
CA PHE A 433 16.10 9.72 -9.04
C PHE A 433 14.79 10.35 -9.51
N THR A 434 13.85 10.49 -8.58
CA THR A 434 12.48 10.89 -8.88
C THR A 434 12.05 12.16 -8.14
N CYS A 435 11.17 12.91 -8.78
CA CYS A 435 10.34 13.93 -8.16
C CYS A 435 8.88 13.55 -8.45
N ALA A 436 8.23 12.87 -7.50
CA ALA A 436 6.88 12.35 -7.72
C ALA A 436 5.83 13.44 -8.01
N THR A 437 6.12 14.70 -7.70
CA THR A 437 5.27 15.86 -8.02
C THR A 437 5.50 16.42 -9.42
N ASP A 438 6.52 15.96 -10.15
CA ASP A 438 6.81 16.29 -11.55
C ASP A 438 6.33 15.18 -12.48
N THR A 439 5.26 15.45 -13.22
CA THR A 439 4.63 14.50 -14.14
C THR A 439 5.57 14.05 -15.27
N LYS A 440 6.43 14.94 -15.80
CA LYS A 440 7.36 14.57 -16.88
C LYS A 440 8.44 13.62 -16.39
N ASN A 441 8.96 13.89 -15.20
CA ASN A 441 9.95 13.03 -14.57
C ASN A 441 9.39 11.64 -14.29
N VAL A 442 8.17 11.55 -13.72
CA VAL A 442 7.54 10.25 -13.44
C VAL A 442 7.21 9.49 -14.72
N GLN A 443 6.73 10.17 -15.76
CA GLN A 443 6.47 9.55 -17.06
C GLN A 443 7.73 8.91 -17.64
N PHE A 444 8.83 9.67 -17.72
CA PHE A 444 10.10 9.16 -18.24
C PHE A 444 10.64 7.96 -17.44
N VAL A 445 10.58 8.04 -16.11
CA VAL A 445 11.04 6.96 -15.24
C VAL A 445 10.13 5.73 -15.38
N PHE A 446 8.82 5.91 -15.47
CA PHE A 446 7.88 4.79 -15.60
C PHE A 446 8.00 4.09 -16.96
N ASP A 447 8.26 4.85 -18.03
CA ASP A 447 8.54 4.28 -19.36
C ASP A 447 9.79 3.39 -19.33
N ALA A 448 10.88 3.88 -18.72
CA ALA A 448 12.11 3.11 -18.55
C ALA A 448 11.91 1.85 -17.70
N VAL A 449 11.18 1.97 -16.59
CA VAL A 449 10.83 0.84 -15.71
C VAL A 449 10.00 -0.21 -16.46
N THR A 450 9.03 0.24 -17.27
CA THR A 450 8.18 -0.66 -18.05
C THR A 450 9.01 -1.46 -19.04
N ASP A 451 9.96 -0.83 -19.73
CA ASP A 451 10.82 -1.53 -20.70
C ASP A 451 11.69 -2.59 -20.03
N VAL A 452 12.19 -2.34 -18.81
CA VAL A 452 12.93 -3.33 -18.01
C VAL A 452 12.03 -4.51 -17.59
N ILE A 453 10.83 -4.21 -17.07
CA ILE A 453 9.87 -5.23 -16.66
C ILE A 453 9.46 -6.11 -17.84
N ILE A 454 9.18 -5.52 -19.00
CA ILE A 454 8.82 -6.23 -20.21
C ILE A 454 9.99 -7.12 -20.68
N LYS A 455 11.22 -6.59 -20.73
CA LYS A 455 12.40 -7.37 -21.11
C LYS A 455 12.60 -8.61 -20.24
N ASN A 456 12.41 -8.48 -18.92
CA ASN A 456 12.58 -9.62 -18.01
C ASN A 456 11.44 -10.65 -18.16
N ASN A 457 10.18 -10.22 -18.25
CA ASN A 457 9.06 -11.14 -18.48
C ASN A 457 9.13 -11.85 -19.85
N LEU A 458 9.63 -11.18 -20.89
CA LEU A 458 9.80 -11.77 -22.23
C LEU A 458 10.92 -12.82 -22.27
N LYS A 459 11.97 -12.67 -21.45
CA LYS A 459 13.03 -13.70 -21.30
C LYS A 459 12.48 -14.98 -20.70
N ASP A 460 11.62 -14.86 -19.68
CA ASP A 460 10.95 -16.00 -19.05
C ASP A 460 9.96 -16.69 -20.01
N CYS A 461 9.37 -15.93 -20.93
CA CYS A 461 8.45 -16.43 -21.94
C CYS A 461 9.13 -17.05 -23.17
N SER A 462 10.38 -17.54 -23.13
CA SER A 462 11.02 -18.35 -24.21
C SER A 462 10.84 -17.85 -25.67
N LEU A 463 10.56 -16.55 -25.88
CA LEU A 463 10.31 -15.96 -27.20
C LEU A 463 11.57 -15.34 -27.82
N VAL A 464 12.72 -15.47 -27.15
CA VAL A 464 14.03 -15.00 -27.62
C VAL A 464 14.88 -16.14 -28.17
N ALA A 465 14.27 -17.27 -28.57
CA ALA A 465 14.92 -18.27 -29.40
C ALA A 465 14.61 -17.97 -30.88
N GLY A 466 15.24 -16.95 -31.46
CA GLY A 466 15.13 -16.74 -32.92
C GLY A 466 15.41 -15.36 -33.50
N LEU A 467 15.81 -14.36 -32.71
CA LEU A 467 16.26 -13.09 -33.29
C LEU A 467 17.79 -13.06 -33.38
N PRO A 468 18.37 -12.70 -34.54
CA PRO A 468 19.80 -12.53 -34.69
C PRO A 468 20.34 -11.55 -33.65
N SER A 469 21.52 -11.85 -33.11
CA SER A 469 22.29 -11.03 -32.17
C SER A 469 22.47 -9.57 -32.60
N ASP A 470 22.25 -9.27 -33.88
CA ASP A 470 22.63 -8.03 -34.52
C ASP A 470 21.53 -6.95 -34.43
N PHE A 471 20.37 -7.25 -33.81
CA PHE A 471 19.33 -6.26 -33.51
C PHE A 471 19.40 -5.71 -32.07
N ILE A 472 20.39 -6.15 -31.28
CA ILE A 472 20.54 -5.80 -29.85
C ILE A 472 21.62 -4.72 -29.61
N GLN A 473 22.42 -4.36 -30.61
CA GLN A 473 23.39 -3.25 -30.52
C GLN A 473 22.85 -1.97 -31.18
N GLY A 474 21.94 -1.30 -30.48
CA GLY A 474 21.88 0.15 -30.51
C GLY A 474 22.70 0.64 -29.32
N ASP A 475 23.99 0.88 -29.53
CA ASP A 475 24.91 1.39 -28.51
C ASP A 475 24.36 2.69 -27.91
N PHE A 476 23.89 2.61 -26.67
CA PHE A 476 23.84 3.75 -25.76
C PHE A 476 24.64 3.35 -24.53
N ASP A 477 25.84 3.90 -24.43
CA ASP A 477 26.77 3.62 -23.34
C ASP A 477 26.27 4.30 -22.05
N TRP A 478 25.60 3.52 -21.20
CA TRP A 478 25.14 3.96 -19.88
C TRP A 478 26.30 4.22 -18.90
N ARG A 479 27.57 3.96 -19.27
CA ARG A 479 28.73 4.15 -18.39
C ARG A 479 29.30 5.57 -18.42
N GLU A 480 28.91 6.43 -19.35
CA GLU A 480 29.43 7.81 -19.42
C GLU A 480 28.83 8.77 -18.37
N LEU A 481 27.84 8.35 -17.57
CA LEU A 481 27.29 9.14 -16.47
C LEU A 481 27.77 8.72 -15.07
N HIS A 482 28.57 7.66 -14.98
CA HIS A 482 29.15 7.20 -13.72
C HIS A 482 30.61 7.67 -13.63
N GLY A 483 30.81 8.81 -12.96
CA GLY A 483 32.13 9.12 -12.40
C GLY A 483 32.57 8.00 -11.45
N PRO A 484 33.87 7.68 -11.37
CA PRO A 484 34.35 6.60 -10.52
C PRO A 484 34.06 6.89 -9.04
N CYS A 485 33.54 5.86 -8.34
CA CYS A 485 33.36 5.82 -6.89
C CYS A 485 34.62 6.17 -6.10
#